data_AF-A0A7C6BAW2-F1
#
_entry.id   AF-A0A7C6BAW2-F1
#
_cell.length_a   1.000
_cell.length_b   1.000
_cell.length_c   1.000
_cell.angle_alpha   90.00
_cell.angle_beta   90.00
_cell.angle_gamma   90.00
#
_symmetry.space_group_name_H-M   'P 1'
#
loop_
_entity.id
_entity.type
_entity.pdbx_description
1 polymer ?
#
loop_
_entity_poly.entity_id
_entity_poly.type
_entity_poly.pdbx_seq_one_letter_code
_entity_poly.pdbx_strand_id
1 'polypeptide(L)'
;MIIDALLYDGKSSKEHKVEIEFTFGRRVKVKSHEIDVALEEVVIESRLGNTPRVIEFPNGIRCKSDENDKIDQLLREFDIDFSKAHKIERSLVLTLGAVALTVLFVWFMLTSGANYSASFLANILPKSTLDEVSE
;
A
#
# COMPACT_ATOMS: atom_id res chain seq x y z
N MET A 1 -21.09 -3.47 18.10
CA MET A 1 -19.69 -3.66 18.56
C MET A 1 -19.11 -2.32 18.96
N ILE A 2 -18.39 -2.22 20.08
CA ILE A 2 -17.84 -0.96 20.59
C ILE A 2 -16.31 -1.02 20.53
N ILE A 3 -15.68 0.06 20.06
CA ILE A 3 -14.24 0.21 19.91
C ILE A 3 -13.79 1.52 20.56
N ASP A 4 -12.74 1.46 21.37
CA ASP A 4 -12.13 2.64 21.97
C ASP A 4 -11.22 3.36 20.97
N ALA A 5 -11.35 4.69 20.88
CA ALA A 5 -10.56 5.51 19.98
C ALA A 5 -10.22 6.88 20.56
N LEU A 6 -9.22 7.52 19.96
CA LEU A 6 -8.81 8.90 20.18
C LEU A 6 -9.26 9.74 18.99
N LEU A 7 -10.15 10.69 19.23
CA LEU A 7 -10.67 11.62 18.24
C LEU A 7 -9.74 12.82 18.08
N TYR A 8 -9.47 13.16 16.81
CA TYR A 8 -8.74 14.34 16.36
C TYR A 8 -9.65 15.17 15.45
N ASP A 9 -9.84 16.44 15.80
CA ASP A 9 -10.68 17.39 15.05
C ASP A 9 -9.94 18.09 13.89
N GLY A 10 -8.62 17.88 13.76
CA GLY A 10 -7.77 18.52 12.77
C GLY A 10 -7.57 20.03 12.94
N LYS A 11 -8.18 20.65 13.96
CA LYS A 11 -8.13 22.09 14.26
C LYS A 11 -7.40 22.38 15.57
N SER A 12 -7.37 21.41 16.47
CA SER A 12 -6.73 21.45 17.77
C SER A 12 -5.89 20.18 17.96
N SER A 13 -4.72 20.31 18.60
CA SER A 13 -3.90 19.15 18.98
C SER A 13 -4.45 18.41 20.20
N LYS A 14 -5.72 18.61 20.56
CA LYS A 14 -6.35 17.96 21.72
C LYS A 14 -6.98 16.65 21.29
N GLU A 15 -6.59 15.60 21.99
CA GLU A 15 -7.13 14.26 21.81
C GLU A 15 -8.30 14.04 22.75
N HIS A 16 -9.41 13.55 22.21
CA HIS A 16 -10.58 13.20 23.01
C HIS A 16 -10.79 11.69 22.95
N LYS A 17 -10.80 11.03 24.11
CA LYS A 17 -11.19 9.61 24.19
C LYS A 17 -12.67 9.49 23.83
N VAL A 18 -12.97 8.68 22.83
CA VAL A 18 -14.32 8.43 22.35
C VAL A 18 -14.54 6.93 22.15
N GLU A 19 -15.77 6.51 22.34
CA GLU A 19 -16.23 5.17 21.98
C GLU A 19 -16.92 5.23 20.61
N ILE A 20 -16.49 4.38 19.69
CA ILE A 20 -17.11 4.20 18.39
C ILE A 20 -17.97 2.94 18.45
N GLU A 21 -19.26 3.10 18.22
CA GLU A 21 -20.22 2.02 18.19
C GLU A 21 -20.61 1.69 16.74
N PHE A 22 -20.32 0.46 16.35
CA PHE A 22 -20.70 -0.10 15.07
C PHE A 22 -21.95 -0.97 15.23
N THR A 23 -22.99 -0.63 14.48
CA THR A 23 -24.29 -1.31 14.53
C THR A 23 -24.45 -2.23 13.32
N PHE A 24 -25.18 -3.34 13.50
CA PHE A 24 -25.48 -4.32 12.43
C PHE A 24 -26.09 -3.70 11.16
N GLY A 25 -26.76 -2.55 11.25
CA GLY A 25 -27.27 -1.81 10.09
C GLY A 25 -26.21 -1.08 9.25
N ARG A 26 -24.93 -1.46 9.34
CA ARG A 26 -23.79 -0.78 8.68
C ARG A 26 -23.74 0.72 9.02
N ARG A 27 -23.98 1.05 10.29
CA ARG A 27 -23.91 2.44 10.80
C ARG A 27 -22.82 2.55 11.85
N VAL A 28 -22.14 3.68 11.84
CA VAL A 28 -21.08 4.04 12.79
C VAL A 28 -21.53 5.24 13.59
N LYS A 29 -21.57 5.07 14.91
CA LYS A 29 -21.98 6.11 15.86
C LYS A 29 -20.83 6.48 16.78
N VAL A 30 -20.62 7.78 16.98
CA VAL A 30 -19.66 8.30 17.98
C VAL A 30 -20.45 9.08 19.02
N LYS A 31 -20.65 8.49 20.21
CA LYS A 31 -21.53 9.04 21.26
C LYS A 31 -21.13 10.46 21.68
N SER A 32 -19.83 10.75 21.74
CA SER A 32 -19.33 12.03 22.24
C SER A 32 -19.58 13.22 21.31
N HIS A 33 -19.81 12.99 20.02
CA HIS A 33 -19.85 14.05 18.99
C HIS A 33 -21.11 13.97 18.11
N GLU A 34 -22.11 13.17 18.51
CA GLU A 34 -23.39 12.98 17.78
C GLU A 34 -23.21 12.62 16.30
N ILE A 35 -22.10 11.93 15.97
CA ILE A 35 -21.83 11.46 14.62
C ILE A 35 -22.61 10.15 14.43
N ASP A 36 -23.47 10.10 13.41
CA ASP A 36 -24.22 8.90 13.01
C ASP A 36 -24.21 8.80 11.49
N VAL A 37 -23.22 8.08 10.95
CA VAL A 37 -22.98 7.97 9.50
C VAL A 37 -23.05 6.52 9.04
N ALA A 38 -23.26 6.32 7.74
CA ALA A 38 -23.17 5.00 7.16
C ALA A 38 -21.70 4.54 7.13
N LEU A 39 -21.47 3.23 7.31
CA LEU A 39 -20.13 2.64 7.26
C LEU A 39 -19.47 2.83 5.89
N GLU A 40 -20.26 2.95 4.80
CA GLU A 40 -19.74 3.26 3.47
C GLU A 40 -19.15 4.66 3.33
N GLU A 41 -19.58 5.61 4.16
CA GLU A 41 -19.10 7.00 4.14
C GLU A 41 -17.82 7.18 4.98
N VAL A 42 -17.44 6.14 5.73
CA VAL A 42 -16.28 6.14 6.61
C VAL A 42 -15.11 5.49 5.88
N VAL A 43 -13.97 6.15 5.87
CA VAL A 43 -12.73 5.62 5.31
C VAL A 43 -11.91 5.00 6.43
N ILE A 44 -11.71 3.69 6.38
CA ILE A 44 -10.89 2.96 7.34
C ILE A 44 -9.55 2.65 6.67
N GLU A 45 -8.44 3.10 7.28
CA GLU A 45 -7.11 2.83 6.74
C GLU A 45 -6.72 1.35 6.87
N SER A 46 -5.92 0.86 5.92
CA SER A 46 -5.39 -0.50 5.93
C SER A 46 -4.45 -0.76 7.12
N ARG A 47 -4.28 -2.03 7.53
CA ARG A 47 -3.35 -2.37 8.62
C ARG A 47 -1.90 -2.04 8.22
N LEU A 48 -1.22 -1.26 9.05
CA LEU A 48 0.23 -1.03 8.96
C LEU A 48 0.91 -1.59 10.22
N GLY A 49 1.19 -2.89 10.21
CA GLY A 49 1.79 -3.59 11.34
C GLY A 49 0.91 -3.54 12.59
N ASN A 50 1.45 -2.96 13.67
CA ASN A 50 0.75 -2.73 14.93
C ASN A 50 0.51 -1.24 15.23
N THR A 51 0.58 -0.39 14.21
CA THR A 51 0.29 1.05 14.33
C THR A 51 -1.20 1.23 14.63
N PRO A 52 -1.59 2.23 15.45
CA PRO A 52 -3.00 2.56 15.66
C PRO A 52 -3.67 2.88 14.32
N ARG A 53 -4.83 2.29 14.06
CA ARG A 53 -5.53 2.45 12.79
C ARG A 53 -6.38 3.71 12.80
N VAL A 54 -6.36 4.44 11.69
CA VAL A 54 -7.13 5.66 11.50
C VAL A 54 -8.46 5.35 10.84
N ILE A 55 -9.51 5.97 11.36
CA ILE A 55 -10.89 5.94 10.87
C ILE A 55 -11.27 7.39 10.57
N GLU A 56 -11.46 7.71 9.30
CA GLU A 56 -11.82 9.04 8.84
C GLU A 56 -13.31 9.13 8.52
N PHE A 57 -13.96 10.14 9.10
CA PHE A 57 -15.39 10.41 8.97
C PHE A 57 -15.62 11.52 7.93
N PRO A 58 -16.80 11.58 7.29
CA PRO A 58 -17.08 12.54 6.21
C PRO A 58 -17.06 14.02 6.66
N ASN A 59 -17.12 14.27 7.97
CA ASN A 59 -16.98 15.60 8.57
C ASN A 59 -15.52 16.05 8.75
N GLY A 60 -14.55 15.27 8.27
CA GLY A 60 -13.11 15.55 8.39
C GLY A 60 -12.52 15.19 9.76
N ILE A 61 -13.32 14.57 10.64
CA ILE A 61 -12.87 14.07 11.94
C ILE A 61 -12.15 12.75 11.73
N ARG A 62 -11.03 12.58 12.44
CA ARG A 62 -10.23 11.36 12.38
C ARG A 62 -10.16 10.72 13.77
N CYS A 63 -10.49 9.45 13.86
CA CYS A 63 -10.36 8.68 15.08
C CYS A 63 -9.24 7.66 14.93
N LYS A 64 -8.35 7.56 15.92
CA LYS A 64 -7.30 6.55 15.98
C LYS A 64 -7.64 5.50 17.02
N SER A 65 -7.56 4.23 16.68
CA SER A 65 -7.81 3.15 17.63
C SER A 65 -6.64 2.18 17.66
N ASP A 66 -6.27 1.75 18.87
CA ASP A 66 -5.27 0.71 19.12
C ASP A 66 -5.84 -0.70 18.98
N GLU A 67 -7.18 -0.83 18.91
CA GLU A 67 -7.88 -2.11 18.89
C GLU A 67 -7.96 -2.70 17.47
N ASN A 68 -6.80 -2.88 16.85
CA ASN A 68 -6.66 -3.35 15.47
C ASN A 68 -7.41 -4.67 15.20
N ASP A 69 -7.35 -5.62 16.13
CA ASP A 69 -7.95 -6.94 15.94
C ASP A 69 -9.49 -6.89 15.96
N LYS A 70 -10.05 -5.99 16.77
CA LYS A 70 -11.49 -5.70 16.77
C LYS A 70 -11.90 -5.07 15.44
N ILE A 71 -11.15 -4.10 14.93
CA ILE A 71 -11.44 -3.50 13.62
C ILE A 71 -11.34 -4.57 12.51
N ASP A 72 -10.36 -5.46 12.56
CA ASP A 72 -10.24 -6.54 11.58
C ASP A 72 -11.42 -7.53 11.63
N GLN A 73 -11.91 -7.87 12.82
CA GLN A 73 -13.12 -8.68 12.98
C GLN A 73 -14.33 -7.99 12.35
N LEU A 74 -14.47 -6.68 12.60
CA LEU A 74 -15.54 -5.88 12.05
C LEU A 74 -15.52 -5.83 10.52
N LEU A 75 -14.34 -5.59 9.94
CA LEU A 75 -14.17 -5.54 8.49
C LEU A 75 -14.53 -6.87 7.83
N ARG A 76 -14.19 -7.99 8.48
CA ARG A 76 -14.60 -9.34 8.02
C ARG A 76 -16.11 -9.55 8.13
N GLU A 77 -16.73 -9.07 9.20
CA GLU A 77 -18.18 -9.21 9.41
C GLU A 77 -18.99 -8.43 8.36
N PHE A 78 -18.47 -7.28 7.91
CA PHE A 78 -19.10 -6.47 6.87
C PHE A 78 -18.64 -6.78 5.44
N ASP A 79 -17.81 -7.81 5.24
CA ASP A 79 -17.21 -8.22 3.97
C ASP A 79 -16.45 -7.08 3.26
N ILE A 80 -15.88 -6.15 4.04
CA ILE A 80 -15.11 -5.01 3.54
C ILE A 80 -13.66 -5.45 3.39
N ASP A 81 -13.32 -5.94 2.21
CA ASP A 81 -12.04 -6.58 1.96
C ASP A 81 -11.00 -5.60 1.37
N PHE A 82 -10.06 -5.13 2.21
CA PHE A 82 -8.88 -4.35 1.78
C PHE A 82 -7.78 -5.20 1.11
N SER A 83 -8.03 -6.51 0.94
CA SER A 83 -7.11 -7.56 0.51
C SER A 83 -6.35 -7.28 -0.80
N LYS A 84 -6.86 -6.42 -1.69
CA LYS A 84 -6.20 -6.16 -3.00
C LYS A 84 -4.87 -5.42 -2.87
N ALA A 85 -4.74 -4.45 -1.95
CA ALA A 85 -3.49 -3.70 -1.79
C ALA A 85 -2.40 -4.54 -1.09
N HIS A 86 -2.80 -5.34 -0.10
CA HIS A 86 -1.87 -6.11 0.73
C HIS A 86 -1.30 -7.35 0.01
N LYS A 87 -1.96 -7.84 -1.05
CA LYS A 87 -1.47 -8.96 -1.87
C LYS A 87 -0.21 -8.59 -2.66
N ILE A 88 -0.08 -7.31 -3.04
CA ILE A 88 1.07 -6.79 -3.76
C ILE A 88 2.23 -6.61 -2.78
N GLU A 89 1.94 -5.98 -1.63
CA GLU A 89 2.91 -5.67 -0.58
C GLU A 89 3.52 -6.93 0.06
N ARG A 90 2.76 -8.03 0.14
CA ARG A 90 3.19 -9.31 0.73
C ARG A 90 3.60 -10.37 -0.30
N SER A 91 3.94 -10.01 -1.54
CA SER A 91 4.44 -11.01 -2.48
C SER A 91 5.95 -11.14 -2.37
N LEU A 92 6.42 -11.85 -1.32
CA LEU A 92 7.82 -12.30 -1.22
C LEU A 92 8.30 -12.95 -2.53
N VAL A 93 7.38 -13.56 -3.28
CA VAL A 93 7.61 -14.14 -4.61
C VAL A 93 8.00 -13.07 -5.64
N LEU A 94 7.35 -11.90 -5.68
CA LEU A 94 7.73 -10.84 -6.61
C LEU A 94 9.07 -10.22 -6.21
N THR A 95 9.30 -10.00 -4.91
CA THR A 95 10.59 -9.49 -4.42
C THR A 95 11.73 -10.46 -4.73
N LEU A 96 11.54 -11.75 -4.47
CA LEU A 96 12.51 -12.79 -4.78
C LEU A 96 12.73 -12.92 -6.30
N GLY A 97 11.66 -12.84 -7.09
CA GLY A 97 11.71 -12.85 -8.55
C GLY A 97 12.48 -11.66 -9.11
N ALA A 98 12.25 -10.45 -8.58
CA ALA A 98 12.99 -9.25 -8.96
C ALA A 98 14.48 -9.40 -8.64
N VAL A 99 14.82 -9.84 -7.42
CA VAL A 99 16.23 -10.07 -7.03
C VAL A 99 16.90 -11.09 -7.96
N ALA A 100 16.24 -12.23 -8.22
CA ALA A 100 16.77 -13.26 -9.10
C ALA A 100 16.98 -12.74 -10.54
N LEU A 101 16.02 -11.98 -11.07
CA LEU A 101 16.12 -11.34 -12.38
C LEU A 101 17.33 -10.39 -12.44
N THR A 102 17.53 -9.57 -11.42
CA THR A 102 18.67 -8.65 -11.35
C THR A 102 20.00 -9.40 -11.35
N VAL A 103 20.10 -10.49 -10.56
CA VAL A 103 21.31 -11.33 -10.52
C VAL A 103 21.59 -11.98 -11.88
N LEU A 104 20.56 -12.55 -12.52
CA LEU A 104 20.67 -13.14 -13.85
C LEU A 104 21.06 -12.10 -14.91
N PHE A 105 20.51 -10.90 -14.82
CA PHE A 105 20.83 -9.80 -15.73
C PHE A 105 22.29 -9.35 -15.61
N VAL A 106 22.77 -9.17 -14.38
CA VAL A 106 24.19 -8.84 -14.12
C VAL A 106 25.11 -9.95 -14.61
N TRP A 107 24.76 -11.21 -14.32
CA TRP A 107 25.51 -12.38 -14.81
C TRP A 107 25.59 -12.43 -16.33
N PHE A 108 24.47 -12.21 -17.01
CA PHE A 108 24.39 -12.16 -18.47
C PHE A 108 25.27 -11.04 -19.03
N MET A 109 25.20 -9.84 -18.46
CA MET A 109 26.04 -8.72 -18.89
C MET A 109 27.54 -9.02 -18.77
N LEU A 110 27.98 -9.64 -17.67
CA LEU A 110 29.39 -9.96 -17.45
C LEU A 110 29.91 -11.07 -18.38
N THR A 111 29.10 -12.08 -18.68
CA THR A 111 29.56 -13.26 -19.45
C THR A 111 29.35 -13.09 -20.96
N SER A 112 28.19 -12.57 -21.36
CA SER A 112 27.72 -12.59 -22.75
C SER A 112 27.38 -11.20 -23.28
N GLY A 113 27.17 -10.22 -22.40
CA GLY A 113 26.76 -8.87 -22.76
C GLY A 113 27.74 -8.17 -23.69
N ALA A 114 29.04 -8.32 -23.45
CA ALA A 114 30.08 -7.70 -24.29
C ALA A 114 30.06 -8.24 -25.73
N ASN A 115 30.08 -9.57 -25.91
CA ASN A 115 30.07 -10.20 -27.24
C ASN A 115 28.77 -9.94 -28.00
N TYR A 116 27.63 -9.95 -27.30
CA TYR A 116 26.33 -9.67 -27.89
C TYR A 116 26.24 -8.20 -28.35
N SER A 117 26.69 -7.26 -27.50
CA SER A 117 26.72 -5.84 -27.83
C SER A 117 27.67 -5.54 -29.00
N ALA A 118 28.85 -6.16 -29.02
CA ALA A 118 29.81 -6.01 -30.12
C ALA A 118 29.23 -6.52 -31.45
N SER A 119 28.59 -7.70 -31.44
CA SER A 119 27.95 -8.26 -32.64
C SER A 119 26.75 -7.42 -33.10
N PHE A 120 25.99 -6.86 -32.16
CA PHE A 120 24.87 -5.98 -32.45
C PHE A 120 25.35 -4.66 -33.09
N LEU A 121 26.39 -4.04 -32.53
CA LEU A 121 26.99 -2.82 -33.08
C LEU A 121 27.63 -3.06 -34.45
N ALA A 122 28.31 -4.19 -34.63
CA ALA A 122 28.93 -4.54 -35.92
C ALA A 122 27.91 -4.70 -37.06
N ASN A 123 26.68 -5.14 -36.75
CA ASN A 123 25.61 -5.26 -37.75
C ASN A 123 24.94 -3.92 -38.09
N ILE A 124 25.08 -2.90 -37.24
CA ILE A 124 24.47 -1.57 -37.43
C ILE A 124 25.45 -0.58 -38.05
N LEU A 125 26.76 -0.82 -37.91
CA LEU A 125 27.79 0.03 -38.50
C LEU A 125 27.73 0.00 -40.04
N PRO A 126 27.51 1.14 -40.70
CA PRO A 126 27.58 1.23 -42.16
C PRO A 126 29.00 0.95 -42.63
N LYS A 127 29.12 0.11 -43.68
CA LYS A 127 30.40 -0.28 -44.29
C LYS A 127 31.29 0.91 -44.70
N SER A 128 30.71 2.09 -44.87
CA SER A 128 31.44 3.33 -45.23
C SER A 128 32.42 3.84 -44.18
N THR A 129 32.36 3.34 -42.94
CA THR A 129 33.28 3.76 -41.85
C THR A 129 34.50 2.83 -41.68
N LEU A 130 34.52 1.67 -42.34
CA LEU A 130 35.60 0.69 -42.26
C LEU A 130 36.72 0.96 -43.28
N ASP A 131 36.40 1.56 -44.43
CA ASP A 131 37.39 1.90 -45.47
C ASP A 131 38.25 3.12 -45.08
N GLU A 132 37.74 4.04 -44.27
CA GLU A 132 38.46 5.27 -43.87
C GLU A 132 39.49 5.06 -42.74
N VAL A 133 39.47 3.90 -42.07
CA VAL A 133 40.44 3.53 -41.00
C VAL A 133 41.57 2.66 -41.55
N SER A 134 41.46 2.19 -42.80
CA SER A 134 42.44 1.30 -43.44
C SER A 134 43.39 2.01 -44.41
N GLU A 135 43.34 3.35 -44.48
CA GLU A 135 44.29 4.21 -45.20
C GLU A 135 45.05 5.12 -44.20
#